data_AF-A0AA89CR15-F1
#
_entry.id   AF-A0AA89CR15-F1
#
_cell.length_a   1.000
_cell.length_b   1.000
_cell.length_c   1.000
_cell.angle_alpha   90.00
_cell.angle_beta   90.00
_cell.angle_gamma   90.00
#
_symmetry.space_group_name_H-M   'P 1'
#
loop_
_entity.id
_entity.type
_entity.pdbx_description
1 polymer ?
#
loop_
_entity_poly.entity_id
_entity_poly.type
_entity_poly.pdbx_seq_one_letter_code
_entity_poly.pdbx_strand_id
1 'polypeptide(L)' 'MQARKLMKDRELARYLDDNNSNLPFEYYESKYSKQGYTGNLLYEKILEASNRTNKEVNRQLGLMQ' A
#
# COMPACT_ATOMS: atom_id res chain seq x y z
N MET A 1 20.22 -19.17 -4.07
CA MET A 1 19.25 -19.23 -5.19
C MET A 1 17.82 -18.78 -4.83
N GLN A 2 17.57 -18.08 -3.72
CA GLN A 2 16.20 -17.73 -3.30
C GLN A 2 15.67 -16.42 -3.93
N ALA A 3 16.52 -15.39 -4.10
CA ALA A 3 16.11 -14.11 -4.69
C ALA A 3 15.53 -14.23 -6.11
N ARG A 4 16.09 -15.13 -6.95
CA ARG A 4 15.59 -15.39 -8.32
C ARG A 4 14.18 -16.00 -8.35
N LYS A 5 13.82 -16.80 -7.33
CA LYS A 5 12.46 -17.36 -7.21
C LYS A 5 11.46 -16.29 -6.77
N LEU A 6 11.87 -15.37 -5.90
CA LEU A 6 11.03 -14.26 -5.44
C LEU A 6 10.83 -13.20 -6.54
N MET A 7 11.82 -12.97 -7.39
CA MET A 7 11.72 -12.09 -8.56
C MET A 7 11.24 -12.82 -9.82
N LYS A 8 10.55 -13.96 -9.69
CA LYS A 8 10.11 -14.73 -10.85
C LYS A 8 9.09 -13.96 -11.68
N ASP A 9 8.26 -13.12 -11.04
CA ASP A 9 7.16 -12.41 -11.68
C ASP A 9 7.45 -10.90 -11.86
N ARG A 10 8.50 -10.61 -12.65
CA ARG A 10 8.98 -9.21 -12.85
C ARG A 10 8.00 -8.36 -13.63
N GLU A 11 7.22 -8.96 -14.52
CA GLU A 11 6.24 -8.26 -15.34
C GLU A 11 5.07 -7.78 -14.47
N LEU A 12 4.52 -8.66 -13.64
CA LEU A 12 3.48 -8.30 -12.68
C LEU A 12 3.99 -7.24 -11.68
N ALA A 13 5.21 -7.38 -11.17
CA ALA A 13 5.79 -6.38 -10.27
C ALA A 13 5.85 -4.98 -10.92
N ARG A 14 6.36 -4.88 -12.16
CA ARG A 14 6.38 -3.62 -12.90
C ARG A 14 4.98 -3.05 -13.12
N TYR A 15 4.03 -3.90 -13.53
CA TYR A 15 2.65 -3.48 -13.71
C TYR A 15 2.06 -2.90 -12.41
N LEU A 16 2.30 -3.54 -11.27
CA LEU A 16 1.84 -3.05 -9.97
C LEU A 16 2.52 -1.74 -9.57
N ASP A 17 3.81 -1.59 -9.80
CA ASP A 17 4.53 -0.34 -9.52
C ASP A 17 3.95 0.84 -10.34
N ASP A 18 3.64 0.61 -11.63
CA ASP A 18 3.12 1.64 -12.53
C ASP A 18 1.63 1.98 -12.27
N ASN A 19 0.82 0.99 -11.88
CA ASN A 19 -0.65 1.13 -11.80
C ASN A 19 -1.20 1.19 -10.38
N ASN A 20 -0.41 0.80 -9.37
CA ASN A 20 -0.82 0.76 -7.97
C ASN A 20 0.18 1.51 -7.08
N SER A 21 0.78 2.57 -7.62
CA SER A 21 1.67 3.45 -6.87
C SER A 21 0.94 4.09 -5.68
N ASN A 22 1.67 4.30 -4.58
CA ASN A 22 1.16 5.06 -3.46
C ASN A 22 0.79 6.49 -3.87
N LEU A 23 -0.28 7.01 -3.27
CA LEU A 23 -0.67 8.41 -3.46
C LEU A 23 0.31 9.34 -2.72
N PRO A 24 0.34 10.65 -3.03
CA PRO A 24 1.14 11.61 -2.28
C PRO A 24 0.83 11.61 -0.79
N PHE A 25 1.79 11.98 0.04
CA PHE A 25 1.63 11.97 1.50
C PHE A 25 0.46 12.85 1.97
N GLU A 26 0.29 14.02 1.33
CA GLU A 26 -0.73 15.02 1.60
C GLU A 26 -2.15 14.47 1.39
N TYR A 27 -2.31 13.49 0.49
CA TYR A 27 -3.58 12.79 0.32
C TYR A 27 -3.97 12.07 1.62
N TYR A 28 -3.02 11.40 2.27
CA TYR A 28 -3.27 10.67 3.50
C TYR A 28 -3.46 11.62 4.70
N GLU A 29 -2.69 12.71 4.77
CA GLU A 29 -2.92 13.77 5.76
C GLU A 29 -4.35 14.31 5.65
N SER A 30 -4.80 14.69 4.44
CA SER A 30 -6.15 15.18 4.21
C SER A 30 -7.22 14.14 4.55
N LYS A 31 -7.03 12.90 4.11
CA LYS A 31 -7.96 11.80 4.34
C LYS A 31 -8.18 11.52 5.83
N TYR A 32 -7.10 11.39 6.61
CA TYR A 32 -7.19 11.03 8.02
C TYR A 32 -7.51 12.25 8.90
N SER A 33 -7.10 13.45 8.51
CA SER A 33 -7.56 14.68 9.16
C SER A 33 -9.08 14.84 9.05
N LYS A 34 -9.67 14.57 7.88
CA LYS A 34 -11.14 14.54 7.68
C LYS A 34 -11.86 13.47 8.52
N GLN A 35 -11.14 12.46 9.00
CA GLN A 35 -11.67 11.43 9.92
C GLN A 35 -11.51 11.81 11.40
N GLY A 36 -10.98 13.00 11.69
CA GLY A 36 -10.81 13.52 13.04
C GLY A 36 -9.46 13.23 13.69
N TYR A 37 -8.52 12.59 12.98
CA TYR A 37 -7.16 12.41 13.49
C TYR A 37 -6.37 13.72 13.42
N THR A 38 -5.64 14.05 14.48
CA THR A 38 -4.85 15.29 14.59
C THR A 38 -3.53 15.03 15.32
N GLY A 39 -2.56 15.94 15.16
CA GLY A 39 -1.25 15.86 15.82
C GLY A 39 -0.55 14.52 15.58
N ASN A 40 0.05 13.95 16.63
CA ASN A 40 0.78 12.68 16.52
C ASN A 40 -0.10 11.50 16.08
N LEU A 41 -1.37 11.47 16.51
CA LEU A 41 -2.29 10.38 16.17
C LEU A 41 -2.59 10.33 14.67
N LEU A 42 -2.51 11.47 13.96
CA LEU A 42 -2.62 11.50 12.51
C LEU A 42 -1.48 10.72 11.85
N TYR A 43 -0.24 10.98 12.26
CA TYR A 43 0.94 10.35 11.69
C TYR A 43 1.06 8.89 12.07
N GLU A 44 0.73 8.52 13.31
CA GLU A 44 0.60 7.13 13.74
C GLU A 44 -0.43 6.39 12.88
N LYS A 45 -1.57 7.03 12.57
CA LYS A 45 -2.59 6.43 11.70
C LYS A 45 -2.11 6.20 10.28
N ILE A 46 -1.35 7.15 9.72
CA ILE A 46 -0.74 7.02 8.39
C ILE A 46 0.24 5.84 8.39
N LEU A 47 1.12 5.74 9.38
CA LEU A 47 2.07 4.64 9.51
C LEU A 47 1.36 3.28 9.63
N GLU A 48 0.33 3.19 10.46
CA GLU A 48 -0.48 1.98 10.60
C GLU A 48 -1.09 1.56 9.27
N ALA A 49 -1.65 2.51 8.52
CA ALA A 49 -2.29 2.25 7.23
C ALA A 49 -1.29 1.85 6.14
N SER A 50 -0.12 2.46 6.10
CA SER A 50 0.94 2.18 5.12
C SER A 50 1.56 0.78 5.27
N ASN A 51 1.41 0.15 6.44
CA ASN A 51 1.85 -1.23 6.67
C ASN A 51 0.81 -2.29 6.25
N ARG A 52 -0.37 -1.88 5.78
CA ARG A 52 -1.44 -2.81 5.37
C ARG A 52 -1.28 -3.18 3.89
N THR A 53 -1.56 -4.43 3.57
CA THR A 53 -1.60 -4.90 2.18
C THR A 53 -2.77 -4.28 1.42
N ASN A 54 -2.59 -4.11 0.10
CA ASN A 54 -3.67 -3.66 -0.77
C ASN A 54 -4.67 -4.80 -0.98
N LYS A 55 -5.82 -4.70 -0.30
CA LYS A 55 -6.87 -5.74 -0.35
C LYS A 55 -7.44 -5.94 -1.74
N GLU A 56 -7.53 -4.89 -2.55
CA GLU A 56 -8.06 -4.98 -3.91
C GLU A 56 -7.12 -5.80 -4.80
N VAL A 57 -5.83 -5.46 -4.78
CA VAL A 57 -4.79 -6.20 -5.51
C VAL A 57 -4.74 -7.65 -5.06
N ASN A 58 -4.78 -7.91 -3.75
CA ASN A 58 -4.81 -9.28 -3.23
C ASN A 58 -6.02 -10.08 -3.74
N ARG A 59 -7.20 -9.44 -3.86
CA ARG A 59 -8.39 -10.10 -4.43
C ARG A 59 -8.18 -10.45 -5.89
N GLN A 60 -7.67 -9.51 -6.68
CA GLN A 60 -7.44 -9.69 -8.12
C GLN A 60 -6.42 -10.80 -8.40
N LEU A 61 -5.41 -10.95 -7.54
CA LEU A 61 -4.38 -11.99 -7.65
C LEU A 61 -4.77 -13.32 -6.99
N GLY A 62 -5.97 -13.44 -6.40
CA GLY A 62 -6.39 -14.66 -5.70
C GLY A 62 -5.58 -14.96 -4.43
N LEU A 63 -4.97 -13.95 -3.81
CA LEU A 63 -4.13 -14.05 -2.61
C LEU A 63 -4.92 -13.86 -1.31
N MET A 64 -6.24 -13.71 -1.38
CA MET A 64 -7.08 -13.58 -0.18
C MET A 64 -7.13 -14.90 0.60
N GLN A 65 -6.62 -14.86 1.83
CA GLN A 65 -7.00 -15.76 2.93
C GLN A 65 -8.04 -15.07 3.81
#